data_AF-A0A1Q3MTY4-F1
#
_entry.id   AF-A0A1Q3MTY4-F1
#
_cell.length_a   1.000
_cell.length_b   1.000
_cell.length_c   1.000
_cell.angle_alpha   90.00
_cell.angle_beta   90.00
_cell.angle_gamma   90.00
#
_symmetry.space_group_name_H-M   'P 1'
#
loop_
_entity.id
_entity.type
_entity.pdbx_description
1 polymer ?
#
loop_
_entity_poly.entity_id
_entity_poly.type
_entity_poly.pdbx_seq_one_letter_code
_entity_poly.pdbx_strand_id
1 'polypeptide(L)'
;SQAVFYPFAEFSPEWQALKYALRQQIAVEFMDLPLQHRFALEKQWVEQRLEQALVDEQEIESNHQGDVEPEQNLEQHYLSIRRDPIQLLAEQAGYQDSERFWEHLVEQQPHAGQMFAAISDAMAALRDYLLSQQPENYSSEDQLLEQYREAYMRKVIKQAEKQGYQNIVVICGAWHAPVLADLKAQNKADTALLKGLPKVKVDVAWIAWTHGRLSRDNGYGAGVQAVGWYTHLWKHYQQALDAEAVGEKITIDWLSKFAHALRQAGHDASSAQIIDAVQLIQSLLQLRGRRIPDLEDLFEAIRSVLNHGLDIPQPILAKLLEDEQLGQVPDELIELPIQKDFLQQVKHFRLKLEAPHRDISLDLREAFDLAKSQFLHCVKLLGLAWAELAGTGSKQGNFKEVWQLSWQPETSLYLNEMSLWGNSIQLATQSYVEHQIRQCEDVAQIAQLIESILLSGLDQSLNLALDKLNELTTQHQDPSIILATLKPLITAIRYGSVRQFSMQHLHQVVEHLAIRLMLSLP
;
A
#
# COMPACT_ATOMS: atom_id res chain seq x y z
N SER A 1 -12.96 -6.78 4.88
CA SER A 1 -13.39 -5.45 4.41
C SER A 1 -12.90 -5.28 2.98
N GLN A 2 -13.65 -4.62 2.10
CA GLN A 2 -13.20 -4.26 0.74
C GLN A 2 -12.77 -2.78 0.75
N ALA A 3 -11.63 -2.45 0.17
CA ALA A 3 -11.11 -1.09 0.09
C ALA A 3 -10.36 -0.88 -1.23
N VAL A 4 -10.38 0.36 -1.74
CA VAL A 4 -9.62 0.80 -2.92
C VAL A 4 -8.94 2.11 -2.57
N PHE A 5 -7.72 2.29 -3.06
CA PHE A 5 -6.90 3.47 -2.78
C PHE A 5 -6.73 4.33 -4.04
N TYR A 6 -6.87 5.65 -3.86
CA TYR A 6 -6.63 6.66 -4.89
C TYR A 6 -5.54 7.61 -4.35
N PRO A 7 -4.27 7.24 -4.52
CA PRO A 7 -3.21 8.08 -3.99
C PRO A 7 -3.05 9.33 -4.85
N PHE A 8 -3.01 10.49 -4.19
CA PHE A 8 -2.73 11.78 -4.82
C PHE A 8 -1.30 12.21 -4.50
N ALA A 9 -0.36 11.79 -5.34
CA ALA A 9 1.02 12.26 -5.25
C ALA A 9 1.13 13.70 -5.75
N GLU A 10 2.21 14.41 -5.39
CA GLU A 10 2.36 15.79 -5.85
C GLU A 10 2.44 15.87 -7.37
N PHE A 11 3.00 14.88 -8.05
CA PHE A 11 3.08 14.84 -9.52
C PHE A 11 1.87 14.17 -10.19
N SER A 12 0.87 13.70 -9.44
CA SER A 12 -0.32 13.06 -10.03
C SER A 12 -1.10 14.07 -10.90
N PRO A 13 -1.46 13.71 -12.16
CA PRO A 13 -2.21 14.59 -13.05
C PRO A 13 -3.54 15.06 -12.44
N GLU A 14 -4.27 14.17 -11.77
CA GLU A 14 -5.55 14.45 -11.12
C GLU A 14 -5.38 15.44 -9.97
N TRP A 15 -4.31 15.30 -9.18
CA TRP A 15 -3.99 16.22 -8.10
C TRP A 15 -3.65 17.61 -8.61
N GLN A 16 -2.84 17.69 -9.67
CA GLN A 16 -2.47 18.96 -10.29
C GLN A 16 -3.66 19.66 -10.93
N ALA A 17 -4.57 18.89 -11.54
CA ALA A 17 -5.80 19.43 -12.07
C ALA A 17 -6.72 20.00 -10.99
N LEU A 18 -6.89 19.28 -9.87
CA LEU A 18 -7.65 19.76 -8.72
C LEU A 18 -7.04 21.06 -8.18
N LYS A 19 -5.72 21.12 -8.02
CA LYS A 19 -5.01 22.33 -7.56
C LYS A 19 -5.17 23.49 -8.55
N TYR A 20 -5.04 23.24 -9.84
CA TYR A 20 -5.23 24.25 -10.88
C TYR A 20 -6.65 24.79 -10.87
N ALA A 21 -7.64 23.89 -10.88
CA ALA A 21 -9.05 24.24 -10.89
C ALA A 21 -9.44 25.03 -9.63
N LEU A 22 -8.95 24.64 -8.45
CA LEU A 22 -9.16 25.38 -7.21
C LEU A 22 -8.60 26.81 -7.30
N ARG A 23 -7.38 26.98 -7.83
CA ARG A 23 -6.75 28.30 -8.01
C ARG A 23 -7.50 29.18 -9.02
N GLN A 24 -8.02 28.57 -10.09
CA GLN A 24 -8.73 29.26 -11.17
C GLN A 24 -10.25 29.32 -10.94
N GLN A 25 -10.75 28.78 -9.83
CA GLN A 25 -12.19 28.67 -9.53
C GLN A 25 -12.99 27.94 -10.64
N ILE A 26 -12.37 26.94 -11.26
CA ILE A 26 -12.99 26.08 -12.27
C ILE A 26 -13.73 24.94 -11.56
N ALA A 27 -14.95 24.64 -12.00
CA ALA A 27 -15.72 23.52 -11.47
C ALA A 27 -15.04 22.18 -11.80
N VAL A 28 -15.02 21.26 -10.83
CA VAL A 28 -14.44 19.91 -11.00
C VAL A 28 -15.48 18.87 -10.62
N GLU A 29 -15.60 17.83 -11.44
CA GLU A 29 -16.40 16.66 -11.15
C GLU A 29 -15.59 15.38 -11.40
N PHE A 30 -15.67 14.41 -10.48
CA PHE A 30 -15.21 13.06 -10.76
C PHE A 30 -16.18 12.38 -11.72
N MET A 31 -15.64 11.70 -12.74
CA MET A 31 -16.44 11.13 -13.82
C MET A 31 -16.37 9.61 -13.94
N ASP A 32 -15.57 8.93 -13.12
CA ASP A 32 -15.49 7.46 -13.16
C ASP A 32 -16.68 6.80 -12.44
N LEU A 33 -16.88 5.50 -12.65
CA LEU A 33 -17.93 4.73 -11.99
C LEU A 33 -17.76 4.78 -10.46
N PRO A 34 -18.78 5.24 -9.71
CA PRO A 34 -18.70 5.30 -8.25
C PRO A 34 -18.43 3.93 -7.61
N LEU A 35 -17.55 3.88 -6.60
CA LEU A 35 -17.15 2.63 -5.93
C LEU A 35 -18.31 1.82 -5.36
N GLN A 36 -19.40 2.47 -4.94
CA GLN A 36 -20.62 1.78 -4.47
C GLN A 36 -21.16 0.78 -5.49
N HIS A 37 -20.97 1.04 -6.79
CA HIS A 37 -21.40 0.17 -7.86
C HIS A 37 -20.37 -0.91 -8.12
N ARG A 38 -19.08 -0.53 -8.16
CA ARG A 38 -17.97 -1.46 -8.36
C ARG A 38 -17.94 -2.57 -7.31
N PHE A 39 -17.98 -2.23 -6.02
CA PHE A 39 -17.99 -3.23 -4.94
C PHE A 39 -19.24 -4.11 -4.96
N ALA A 40 -20.38 -3.55 -5.35
CA ALA A 40 -21.61 -4.32 -5.46
C ALA A 40 -21.56 -5.33 -6.62
N LEU A 41 -20.98 -4.94 -7.77
CA LEU A 41 -20.76 -5.82 -8.91
C LEU A 41 -19.73 -6.90 -8.60
N GLU A 42 -18.58 -6.55 -8.02
CA GLU A 42 -17.55 -7.51 -7.61
C GLU A 42 -18.12 -8.55 -6.64
N LYS A 43 -18.95 -8.12 -5.67
CA LYS A 43 -19.65 -9.03 -4.76
C LYS A 43 -20.58 -10.00 -5.52
N GLN A 44 -21.40 -9.49 -6.45
CA GLN A 44 -22.30 -10.32 -7.25
C GLN A 44 -21.54 -11.33 -8.11
N TRP A 45 -20.43 -10.92 -8.74
CA TRP A 45 -19.61 -11.82 -9.54
C TRP A 45 -18.91 -12.89 -8.69
N VAL A 46 -18.45 -12.55 -7.48
CA VAL A 46 -17.95 -13.55 -6.53
C VAL A 46 -19.05 -14.55 -6.14
N GLU A 47 -20.25 -14.07 -5.81
CA GLU A 47 -21.39 -14.93 -5.46
C GLU A 47 -21.76 -15.85 -6.63
N GLN A 48 -21.82 -15.33 -7.86
CA GLN A 48 -22.09 -16.10 -9.07
C GLN A 48 -21.02 -17.17 -9.34
N ARG A 49 -19.73 -16.84 -9.17
CA ARG A 49 -18.65 -17.82 -9.31
C ARG A 49 -18.72 -18.92 -8.26
N LEU A 50 -19.10 -18.59 -7.03
CA LEU A 50 -19.30 -19.58 -5.97
C LEU A 50 -20.49 -20.48 -6.27
N GLU A 51 -21.61 -19.91 -6.74
CA GLU A 51 -22.79 -20.68 -7.17
C GLU A 51 -22.46 -21.61 -8.33
N GLN A 52 -21.72 -21.14 -9.34
CA GLN A 52 -21.25 -21.97 -10.46
C GLN A 52 -20.31 -23.08 -10.01
N ALA A 53 -19.33 -22.79 -9.16
CA ALA A 53 -18.42 -23.80 -8.63
C ALA A 53 -19.15 -24.90 -7.83
N LEU A 54 -20.21 -24.55 -7.11
CA LEU A 54 -21.07 -25.51 -6.39
C LEU A 54 -21.90 -26.39 -7.34
N VAL A 55 -22.26 -25.88 -8.52
CA VAL A 55 -22.94 -26.66 -9.58
C VAL A 55 -21.95 -27.58 -10.28
N ASP A 56 -20.75 -27.07 -10.60
CA ASP A 56 -19.70 -27.84 -11.26
C ASP A 56 -19.17 -28.98 -10.36
N GLU A 57 -19.01 -28.75 -9.04
CA GLU A 57 -18.67 -29.81 -8.07
C GLU A 57 -19.73 -30.93 -8.01
N GLN A 58 -20.98 -30.64 -8.38
CA GLN A 58 -22.05 -31.66 -8.48
C GLN A 58 -22.03 -32.42 -9.82
N GLU A 59 -21.37 -31.91 -10.86
CA GLU A 59 -21.26 -32.54 -12.19
C GLU A 59 -19.91 -33.27 -12.44
N ILE A 60 -18.90 -33.07 -11.58
CA ILE A 60 -17.54 -33.64 -11.73
C ILE A 60 -17.44 -35.16 -11.44
N GLU A 61 -18.53 -35.87 -11.14
CA GLU A 61 -18.52 -37.35 -11.10
C GLU A 61 -18.38 -38.04 -12.48
N SER A 62 -18.28 -37.30 -13.60
CA SER A 62 -18.05 -37.92 -14.91
C SER A 62 -17.34 -37.05 -15.96
N ASN A 63 -16.02 -36.88 -15.84
CA ASN A 63 -15.02 -37.02 -16.92
C ASN A 63 -13.73 -36.27 -16.55
N HIS A 64 -12.62 -37.00 -16.46
CA HIS A 64 -11.29 -36.41 -16.40
C HIS A 64 -10.56 -36.56 -17.74
N GLN A 65 -9.80 -35.49 -18.03
CA GLN A 65 -8.73 -35.33 -19.04
C GLN A 65 -9.14 -34.74 -20.40
N GLY A 66 -8.91 -33.43 -20.51
CA GLY A 66 -8.61 -32.74 -21.76
C GLY A 66 -7.59 -31.62 -21.47
N ASP A 67 -6.51 -31.58 -22.22
CA ASP A 67 -5.44 -30.57 -22.13
C ASP A 67 -6.00 -29.14 -22.28
N VAL A 68 -5.78 -28.28 -21.28
CA VAL A 68 -6.24 -26.88 -21.24
C VAL A 68 -5.04 -25.95 -21.39
N GLU A 69 -4.51 -25.69 -22.60
CA GLU A 69 -3.34 -24.78 -22.73
C GLU A 69 -3.24 -23.76 -23.90
N PRO A 70 -4.12 -23.68 -24.92
CA PRO A 70 -4.03 -22.57 -25.89
C PRO A 70 -4.89 -21.33 -25.57
N GLU A 71 -6.15 -21.50 -25.16
CA GLU A 71 -7.14 -20.40 -25.09
C GLU A 71 -6.92 -19.47 -23.88
N GLN A 72 -6.50 -20.01 -22.74
CA GLN A 72 -6.20 -19.24 -21.53
C GLN A 72 -5.02 -18.27 -21.72
N ASN A 73 -4.06 -18.64 -22.57
CA ASN A 73 -2.89 -17.81 -22.87
C ASN A 73 -3.28 -16.57 -23.72
N LEU A 74 -4.19 -16.76 -24.68
CA LEU A 74 -4.69 -15.67 -25.54
C LEU A 74 -5.52 -14.65 -24.74
N GLU A 75 -6.37 -15.13 -23.82
CA GLU A 75 -7.17 -14.27 -22.94
C GLU A 75 -6.29 -13.43 -22.02
N GLN A 76 -5.29 -14.05 -21.38
CA GLN A 76 -4.31 -13.33 -20.55
C GLN A 76 -3.53 -12.30 -21.37
N HIS A 77 -3.17 -12.63 -22.61
CA HIS A 77 -2.52 -11.69 -23.52
C HIS A 77 -3.41 -10.47 -23.80
N TYR A 78 -4.67 -10.64 -24.19
CA TYR A 78 -5.57 -9.50 -24.41
C TYR A 78 -5.83 -8.68 -23.14
N LEU A 79 -5.90 -9.33 -21.98
CA LEU A 79 -6.03 -8.64 -20.70
C LEU A 79 -4.79 -7.79 -20.39
N SER A 80 -3.59 -8.29 -20.71
CA SER A 80 -2.35 -7.54 -20.53
C SER A 80 -2.31 -6.27 -21.39
N ILE A 81 -2.79 -6.36 -22.63
CA ILE A 81 -2.90 -5.22 -23.54
C ILE A 81 -3.86 -4.18 -22.99
N ARG A 82 -5.02 -4.60 -22.44
CA ARG A 82 -5.99 -3.67 -21.85
C ARG A 82 -5.45 -2.97 -20.60
N ARG A 83 -4.61 -3.66 -19.81
CA ARG A 83 -4.03 -3.11 -18.57
C ARG A 83 -2.93 -2.09 -18.83
N ASP A 84 -2.06 -2.35 -19.80
CA ASP A 84 -0.99 -1.43 -20.19
C ASP A 84 -0.86 -1.37 -21.73
N PRO A 85 -1.77 -0.66 -22.42
CA PRO A 85 -1.76 -0.58 -23.88
C PRO A 85 -0.58 0.25 -24.41
N ILE A 86 0.02 1.09 -23.56
CA ILE A 86 1.20 1.88 -23.92
C ILE A 86 2.44 1.00 -24.00
N GLN A 87 2.51 -0.09 -23.22
CA GLN A 87 3.62 -1.05 -23.28
C GLN A 87 3.83 -1.60 -24.70
N LEU A 88 2.76 -1.91 -25.43
CA LEU A 88 2.90 -2.38 -26.82
C LEU A 88 3.50 -1.30 -27.74
N LEU A 89 3.09 -0.04 -27.57
CA LEU A 89 3.65 1.07 -28.34
C LEU A 89 5.13 1.29 -27.97
N ALA A 90 5.46 1.15 -26.69
CA ALA A 90 6.81 1.26 -26.17
C ALA A 90 7.72 0.20 -26.80
N GLU A 91 7.33 -1.07 -26.78
CA GLU A 91 8.09 -2.18 -27.36
C GLU A 91 8.33 -2.00 -28.86
N GLN A 92 7.30 -1.60 -29.62
CA GLN A 92 7.44 -1.34 -31.06
C GLN A 92 8.34 -0.13 -31.36
N ALA A 93 8.40 0.84 -30.44
CA ALA A 93 9.28 1.99 -30.54
C ALA A 93 10.70 1.72 -29.95
N GLY A 94 10.97 0.51 -29.47
CA GLY A 94 12.26 0.09 -28.94
C GLY A 94 12.53 0.47 -27.48
N TYR A 95 11.50 0.81 -26.71
CA TYR A 95 11.59 1.06 -25.26
C TYR A 95 11.37 -0.24 -24.49
N GLN A 96 11.99 -0.32 -23.31
CA GLN A 96 11.85 -1.46 -22.40
C GLN A 96 10.51 -1.43 -21.64
N ASP A 97 9.97 -0.24 -21.41
CA ASP A 97 8.78 -0.02 -20.60
C ASP A 97 7.95 1.18 -21.08
N SER A 98 6.66 1.17 -20.71
CA SER A 98 5.68 2.20 -21.02
C SER A 98 5.98 3.56 -20.36
N GLU A 99 6.61 3.58 -19.18
CA GLU A 99 6.91 4.81 -18.44
C GLU A 99 7.98 5.64 -19.16
N ARG A 100 9.08 5.03 -19.63
CA ARG A 100 10.12 5.70 -20.41
C ARG A 100 9.61 6.20 -21.76
N PHE A 101 8.78 5.40 -22.43
CA PHE A 101 8.12 5.83 -23.65
C PHE A 101 7.30 7.10 -23.41
N TRP A 102 6.50 7.10 -22.34
CA TRP A 102 5.66 8.24 -21.96
C TRP A 102 6.49 9.47 -21.56
N GLU A 103 7.49 9.29 -20.71
CA GLU A 103 8.40 10.34 -20.27
C GLU A 103 9.04 11.04 -21.49
N HIS A 104 9.64 10.27 -22.40
CA HIS A 104 10.38 10.85 -23.52
C HIS A 104 9.46 11.49 -24.58
N LEU A 105 8.34 10.86 -24.94
CA LEU A 105 7.52 11.33 -26.06
C LEU A 105 6.38 12.27 -25.65
N VAL A 106 5.92 12.20 -24.40
CA VAL A 106 4.82 13.04 -23.90
C VAL A 106 5.34 14.14 -22.98
N GLU A 107 6.12 13.80 -21.96
CA GLU A 107 6.47 14.76 -20.90
C GLU A 107 7.63 15.68 -21.29
N GLN A 108 8.61 15.16 -22.03
CA GLN A 108 9.80 15.92 -22.43
C GLN A 108 9.62 16.71 -23.74
N GLN A 109 8.53 16.51 -24.49
CA GLN A 109 8.34 17.14 -25.81
C GLN A 109 7.55 18.46 -25.72
N PRO A 110 8.03 19.55 -26.36
CA PRO A 110 7.34 20.85 -26.35
C PRO A 110 6.01 20.89 -27.12
N HIS A 111 5.63 19.80 -27.83
CA HIS A 111 4.41 19.69 -28.64
C HIS A 111 3.52 18.50 -28.23
N ALA A 112 3.37 18.27 -26.92
CA ALA A 112 2.57 17.16 -26.37
C ALA A 112 1.13 17.07 -26.96
N GLY A 113 0.52 18.19 -27.37
CA GLY A 113 -0.81 18.22 -27.99
C GLY A 113 -0.97 17.30 -29.22
N GLN A 114 0.02 17.26 -30.12
CA GLN A 114 -0.02 16.37 -31.28
C GLN A 114 0.18 14.89 -30.87
N MET A 115 1.01 14.66 -29.84
CA MET A 115 1.24 13.33 -29.31
C MET A 115 -0.03 12.76 -28.65
N PHE A 116 -0.82 13.55 -27.93
CA PHE A 116 -2.10 13.10 -27.38
C PHE A 116 -3.08 12.62 -28.46
N ALA A 117 -3.15 13.32 -29.60
CA ALA A 117 -3.98 12.88 -30.72
C ALA A 117 -3.48 11.54 -31.30
N ALA A 118 -2.17 11.42 -31.53
CA ALA A 118 -1.58 10.17 -32.04
C ALA A 118 -1.77 8.99 -31.07
N ILE A 119 -1.64 9.22 -29.75
CA ILE A 119 -1.91 8.21 -28.72
C ILE A 119 -3.39 7.83 -28.75
N SER A 120 -4.30 8.80 -28.84
CA SER A 120 -5.75 8.51 -28.94
C SER A 120 -6.06 7.65 -30.18
N ASP A 121 -5.49 7.98 -31.34
CA ASP A 121 -5.68 7.19 -32.56
C ASP A 121 -5.10 5.77 -32.42
N ALA A 122 -3.93 5.64 -31.79
CA ALA A 122 -3.34 4.33 -31.49
C ALA A 122 -4.25 3.52 -30.55
N MET A 123 -4.75 4.12 -29.47
CA MET A 123 -5.68 3.43 -28.56
C MET A 123 -6.96 3.01 -29.28
N ALA A 124 -7.50 3.84 -30.18
CA ALA A 124 -8.65 3.47 -30.99
C ALA A 124 -8.35 2.24 -31.88
N ALA A 125 -7.22 2.23 -32.56
CA ALA A 125 -6.79 1.10 -33.39
C ALA A 125 -6.58 -0.19 -32.57
N LEU A 126 -5.98 -0.08 -31.39
CA LEU A 126 -5.83 -1.22 -30.48
C LEU A 126 -7.19 -1.76 -30.00
N ARG A 127 -8.15 -0.88 -29.68
CA ARG A 127 -9.50 -1.29 -29.30
C ARG A 127 -10.22 -2.03 -30.43
N ASP A 128 -10.16 -1.50 -31.64
CA ASP A 128 -10.75 -2.13 -32.83
C ASP A 128 -10.12 -3.51 -33.10
N TYR A 129 -8.80 -3.60 -32.96
CA TYR A 129 -8.09 -4.88 -33.06
C TYR A 129 -8.60 -5.87 -32.01
N LEU A 130 -8.64 -5.50 -30.73
CA LEU A 130 -9.11 -6.40 -29.68
C LEU A 130 -10.56 -6.86 -29.90
N LEU A 131 -11.45 -5.95 -30.33
CA LEU A 131 -12.83 -6.29 -30.67
C LEU A 131 -12.90 -7.27 -31.84
N SER A 132 -12.02 -7.15 -32.84
CA SER A 132 -11.97 -8.07 -33.99
C SER A 132 -11.51 -9.49 -33.63
N GLN A 133 -10.77 -9.65 -32.53
CA GLN A 133 -10.25 -10.94 -32.08
C GLN A 133 -11.16 -11.64 -31.07
N GLN A 134 -12.20 -10.96 -30.57
CA GLN A 134 -13.12 -11.53 -29.58
C GLN A 134 -14.21 -12.37 -30.25
N PRO A 135 -14.52 -13.58 -29.75
CA PRO A 135 -15.71 -14.33 -30.14
C PRO A 135 -16.99 -13.51 -29.92
N GLU A 136 -18.03 -13.71 -30.75
CA GLU A 136 -19.30 -12.94 -30.69
C GLU A 136 -19.99 -12.94 -29.30
N ASN A 137 -19.69 -13.93 -28.44
CA ASN A 137 -20.26 -14.08 -27.10
C ASN A 137 -19.25 -13.92 -25.95
N TYR A 138 -18.03 -13.46 -26.23
CA TYR A 138 -17.02 -13.27 -25.19
C TYR A 138 -17.28 -11.97 -24.42
N SER A 139 -17.57 -12.08 -23.13
CA SER A 139 -17.72 -10.94 -22.22
C SER A 139 -17.02 -11.26 -20.90
N SER A 140 -15.83 -10.72 -20.70
CA SER A 140 -15.15 -10.79 -19.40
C SER A 140 -15.74 -9.78 -18.42
N GLU A 141 -15.66 -10.08 -17.12
CA GLU A 141 -16.04 -9.15 -16.04
C GLU A 141 -15.30 -7.81 -16.16
N ASP A 142 -14.01 -7.84 -16.52
CA ASP A 142 -13.18 -6.66 -16.76
C ASP A 142 -13.71 -5.79 -17.91
N GLN A 143 -14.12 -6.41 -19.03
CA GLN A 143 -14.69 -5.70 -20.17
C GLN A 143 -16.05 -5.09 -19.82
N LEU A 144 -16.88 -5.81 -19.07
CA LEU A 144 -18.17 -5.28 -18.62
C LEU A 144 -17.99 -4.12 -17.64
N LEU A 145 -17.02 -4.22 -16.71
CA LEU A 145 -16.65 -3.13 -15.81
C LEU A 145 -16.19 -1.89 -16.58
N GLU A 146 -15.34 -2.07 -17.60
CA GLU A 146 -14.90 -0.99 -18.50
C GLU A 146 -16.09 -0.30 -19.17
N GLN A 147 -17.05 -1.06 -19.71
CA GLN A 147 -18.25 -0.50 -20.32
C GLN A 147 -19.08 0.34 -19.34
N TYR A 148 -19.23 -0.13 -18.09
CA TYR A 148 -19.90 0.65 -17.05
C TYR A 148 -19.17 1.96 -16.73
N ARG A 149 -17.84 1.91 -16.62
CA ARG A 149 -17.00 3.09 -16.37
C ARG A 149 -17.13 4.10 -17.49
N GLU A 150 -16.97 3.67 -18.74
CA GLU A 150 -17.03 4.56 -19.90
C GLU A 150 -18.44 5.15 -20.12
N ALA A 151 -19.50 4.37 -19.87
CA ALA A 151 -20.87 4.87 -19.91
C ALA A 151 -21.12 5.93 -18.82
N TYR A 152 -20.57 5.73 -17.61
CA TYR A 152 -20.68 6.70 -16.52
C TYR A 152 -19.90 7.98 -16.84
N MET A 153 -18.67 7.87 -17.36
CA MET A 153 -17.87 9.02 -17.80
C MET A 153 -18.61 9.87 -18.84
N ARG A 154 -19.13 9.24 -19.90
CA ARG A 154 -19.95 9.94 -20.92
C ARG A 154 -21.18 10.60 -20.31
N LYS A 155 -21.85 9.94 -19.34
CA LYS A 155 -23.02 10.51 -18.65
C LYS A 155 -22.66 11.78 -17.89
N VAL A 156 -21.53 11.80 -17.18
CA VAL A 156 -21.06 12.98 -16.43
C VAL A 156 -20.72 14.12 -17.37
N ILE A 157 -19.98 13.86 -18.46
CA ILE A 157 -19.66 14.89 -19.45
C ILE A 157 -20.93 15.51 -20.05
N LYS A 158 -21.90 14.68 -20.47
CA LYS A 158 -23.21 15.15 -20.97
C LYS A 158 -24.00 15.95 -19.94
N GLN A 159 -23.86 15.61 -18.66
CA GLN A 159 -24.51 16.35 -17.57
C GLN A 159 -23.88 17.74 -17.43
N ALA A 160 -22.55 17.85 -17.51
CA ALA A 160 -21.85 19.13 -17.52
C ALA A 160 -22.27 19.99 -18.73
N GLU A 161 -22.37 19.41 -19.93
CA GLU A 161 -22.89 20.12 -21.12
C GLU A 161 -24.31 20.68 -20.87
N LYS A 162 -25.20 19.87 -20.25
CA LYS A 162 -26.57 20.29 -19.91
C LYS A 162 -26.63 21.38 -18.84
N GLN A 163 -25.65 21.41 -17.94
CA GLN A 163 -25.51 22.47 -16.93
C GLN A 163 -24.96 23.78 -17.54
N GLY A 164 -24.59 23.77 -18.83
CA GLY A 164 -24.18 24.96 -19.58
C GLY A 164 -22.68 25.13 -19.74
N TYR A 165 -21.87 24.16 -19.31
CA TYR A 165 -20.42 24.19 -19.53
C TYR A 165 -20.09 23.95 -21.00
N GLN A 166 -19.30 24.84 -21.60
CA GLN A 166 -18.95 24.80 -23.03
C GLN A 166 -17.53 24.28 -23.28
N ASN A 167 -16.60 24.58 -22.37
CA ASN A 167 -15.19 24.18 -22.45
C ASN A 167 -14.92 23.18 -21.33
N ILE A 168 -14.89 21.89 -21.66
CA ILE A 168 -14.71 20.80 -20.70
C ILE A 168 -13.34 20.16 -20.96
N VAL A 169 -12.50 20.11 -19.93
CA VAL A 169 -11.23 19.37 -19.96
C VAL A 169 -11.46 18.03 -19.26
N VAL A 170 -11.05 16.96 -19.91
CA VAL A 170 -11.19 15.59 -19.41
C VAL A 170 -9.80 15.05 -19.10
N ILE A 171 -9.63 14.51 -17.89
CA ILE A 171 -8.38 13.87 -17.45
C ILE A 171 -8.69 12.40 -17.22
N CYS A 172 -8.12 11.55 -18.06
CA CYS A 172 -8.37 10.12 -18.04
C CYS A 172 -7.15 9.37 -18.55
N GLY A 173 -7.09 8.07 -18.26
CA GLY A 173 -6.10 7.18 -18.87
C GLY A 173 -6.30 7.11 -20.39
N ALA A 174 -5.19 6.99 -21.13
CA ALA A 174 -5.17 7.02 -22.59
C ALA A 174 -6.19 6.06 -23.23
N TRP A 175 -6.37 4.88 -22.63
CA TRP A 175 -7.32 3.85 -23.07
C TRP A 175 -8.77 4.33 -23.22
N HIS A 176 -9.20 5.28 -22.37
CA HIS A 176 -10.58 5.79 -22.36
C HIS A 176 -10.78 6.98 -23.31
N ALA A 177 -9.71 7.70 -23.66
CA ALA A 177 -9.79 8.93 -24.45
C ALA A 177 -10.59 8.78 -25.77
N PRO A 178 -10.41 7.71 -26.59
CA PRO A 178 -11.15 7.55 -27.84
C PRO A 178 -12.66 7.47 -27.65
N VAL A 179 -13.09 6.83 -26.55
CA VAL A 179 -14.52 6.56 -26.29
C VAL A 179 -15.25 7.76 -25.67
N LEU A 180 -14.50 8.78 -25.28
CA LEU A 180 -15.03 10.05 -24.76
C LEU A 180 -15.13 11.12 -25.85
N ALA A 181 -14.58 10.86 -27.06
CA ALA A 181 -14.62 11.80 -28.18
C ALA A 181 -16.01 11.88 -28.84
N ASP A 182 -16.71 10.75 -29.05
CA ASP A 182 -18.08 10.72 -29.57
C ASP A 182 -19.12 10.43 -28.47
N LEU A 183 -19.59 11.51 -27.84
CA LEU A 183 -20.61 11.42 -26.80
C LEU A 183 -21.99 11.01 -27.34
N LYS A 184 -22.29 11.26 -28.61
CA LYS A 184 -23.67 11.15 -29.14
C LYS A 184 -24.05 9.73 -29.53
N ALA A 185 -23.10 8.95 -30.05
CA ALA A 185 -23.35 7.60 -30.55
C ALA A 185 -23.99 6.65 -29.51
N GLN A 186 -23.68 6.80 -28.22
CA GLN A 186 -23.97 5.78 -27.20
C GLN A 186 -25.09 6.12 -26.21
N ASN A 187 -25.84 7.21 -26.38
CA ASN A 187 -26.72 7.73 -25.32
C ASN A 187 -27.80 6.74 -24.82
N LYS A 188 -28.47 6.02 -25.74
CA LYS A 188 -29.49 5.02 -25.35
C LYS A 188 -28.86 3.78 -24.70
N ALA A 189 -27.73 3.33 -25.23
CA ALA A 189 -26.98 2.19 -24.71
C ALA A 189 -26.43 2.47 -23.31
N ASP A 190 -25.78 3.62 -23.11
CA ASP A 190 -25.27 4.08 -21.80
C ASP A 190 -26.39 4.11 -20.75
N THR A 191 -27.55 4.67 -21.11
CA THR A 191 -28.70 4.75 -20.20
C THR A 191 -29.23 3.37 -19.82
N ALA A 192 -29.30 2.45 -20.79
CA ALA A 192 -29.74 1.08 -20.54
C ALA A 192 -28.72 0.33 -19.66
N LEU A 193 -27.43 0.48 -19.93
CA LEU A 193 -26.35 -0.19 -19.23
C LEU A 193 -26.27 0.25 -17.76
N LEU A 194 -26.37 1.55 -17.49
CA LEU A 194 -26.29 2.09 -16.12
C LEU A 194 -27.59 1.91 -15.31
N LYS A 195 -28.67 1.45 -15.94
CA LYS A 195 -29.97 1.31 -15.28
C LYS A 195 -29.96 0.11 -14.34
N GLY A 196 -30.34 0.35 -13.08
CA GLY A 196 -30.51 -0.73 -12.10
C GLY A 196 -29.19 -1.28 -11.55
N LEU A 197 -28.06 -0.58 -11.74
CA LEU A 197 -26.78 -0.98 -11.16
C LEU A 197 -26.90 -1.20 -9.64
N PRO A 198 -26.38 -2.32 -9.12
CA PRO A 198 -26.42 -2.63 -7.69
C PRO A 198 -25.58 -1.60 -6.92
N LYS A 199 -25.88 -1.42 -5.63
CA LYS A 199 -25.20 -0.46 -4.76
C LYS A 199 -24.95 -1.07 -3.39
N VAL A 200 -23.80 -0.76 -2.83
CA VAL A 200 -23.47 -0.97 -1.41
C VAL A 200 -23.15 0.35 -0.73
N LYS A 201 -23.30 0.43 0.59
CA LYS A 201 -22.84 1.61 1.34
C LYS A 201 -21.31 1.65 1.30
N VAL A 202 -20.75 2.81 0.99
CA VAL A 202 -19.31 3.06 0.99
C VAL A 202 -19.04 4.28 1.85
N ASP A 203 -18.03 4.17 2.71
CA ASP A 203 -17.47 5.28 3.48
C ASP A 203 -16.11 5.65 2.86
N VAL A 204 -15.72 6.92 2.96
CA VAL A 204 -14.47 7.46 2.36
C VAL A 204 -13.69 8.17 3.45
N ALA A 205 -12.38 7.96 3.50
CA ALA A 205 -11.49 8.63 4.45
C ALA A 205 -10.19 9.05 3.78
N TRP A 206 -9.63 10.17 4.25
CA TRP A 206 -8.28 10.59 3.86
C TRP A 206 -7.24 9.87 4.71
N ILE A 207 -6.21 9.35 4.07
CA ILE A 207 -5.09 8.66 4.73
C ILE A 207 -3.76 9.18 4.18
N ALA A 208 -2.77 9.28 5.05
CA ALA A 208 -1.41 9.56 4.62
C ALA A 208 -0.87 8.36 3.84
N TRP A 209 -0.45 8.59 2.61
CA TRP A 209 0.09 7.57 1.71
C TRP A 209 1.61 7.67 1.64
N THR A 210 2.33 6.55 1.50
CA THR A 210 3.78 6.58 1.32
C THR A 210 4.20 6.42 -0.13
N HIS A 211 5.40 6.90 -0.47
CA HIS A 211 5.97 6.77 -1.81
C HIS A 211 6.12 5.31 -2.26
N GLY A 212 6.59 4.39 -1.41
CA GLY A 212 6.71 2.98 -1.74
C GLY A 212 5.38 2.38 -2.18
N ARG A 213 4.26 2.81 -1.59
CA ARG A 213 2.91 2.37 -1.96
C ARG A 213 2.35 3.04 -3.22
N LEU A 214 3.07 3.98 -3.82
CA LEU A 214 2.80 4.46 -5.19
C LEU A 214 3.41 3.53 -6.25
N SER A 215 4.28 2.59 -5.86
CA SER A 215 4.88 1.65 -6.80
C SER A 215 3.88 0.59 -7.27
N ARG A 216 3.99 0.23 -8.55
CA ARG A 216 3.22 -0.86 -9.17
C ARG A 216 3.45 -2.19 -8.46
N ASP A 217 4.68 -2.43 -8.01
CA ASP A 217 5.09 -3.67 -7.33
C ASP A 217 4.40 -3.88 -5.98
N ASN A 218 3.92 -2.79 -5.37
CA ASN A 218 3.19 -2.82 -4.10
C ASN A 218 1.66 -2.88 -4.28
N GLY A 219 1.18 -3.24 -5.49
CA GLY A 219 -0.22 -3.53 -5.77
C GLY A 219 -1.05 -2.34 -6.23
N TYR A 220 -0.45 -1.17 -6.45
CA TYR A 220 -1.15 -0.05 -7.07
C TYR A 220 -1.12 -0.20 -8.60
N GLY A 221 -2.26 -0.55 -9.20
CA GLY A 221 -2.33 -0.89 -10.63
C GLY A 221 -1.93 0.23 -11.60
N ALA A 222 -2.02 1.49 -11.19
CA ALA A 222 -1.53 2.66 -11.94
C ALA A 222 -0.18 3.18 -11.39
N GLY A 223 0.52 2.35 -10.61
CA GLY A 223 1.71 2.74 -9.90
C GLY A 223 2.91 2.97 -10.80
N VAL A 224 3.86 3.71 -10.22
CA VAL A 224 5.04 4.26 -10.87
C VAL A 224 6.26 3.49 -10.38
N GLN A 225 7.08 2.96 -11.29
CA GLN A 225 8.22 2.10 -10.93
C GLN A 225 9.31 2.86 -10.15
N ALA A 226 9.51 4.15 -10.45
CA ALA A 226 10.59 4.95 -9.89
C ALA A 226 10.07 6.27 -9.27
N VAL A 227 9.24 6.16 -8.24
CA VAL A 227 8.60 7.31 -7.56
C VAL A 227 9.58 8.44 -7.21
N GLY A 228 10.76 8.09 -6.69
CA GLY A 228 11.82 9.03 -6.35
C GLY A 228 12.40 9.77 -7.54
N TRP A 229 12.47 9.12 -8.71
CA TRP A 229 12.88 9.74 -9.96
C TRP A 229 11.85 10.75 -10.46
N TYR A 230 10.58 10.38 -10.50
CA TYR A 230 9.53 11.29 -10.95
C TYR A 230 9.29 12.45 -9.97
N THR A 231 9.47 12.23 -8.67
CA THR A 231 9.50 13.30 -7.67
C THR A 231 10.64 14.28 -7.94
N HIS A 232 11.81 13.77 -8.30
CA HIS A 232 12.98 14.58 -8.66
C HIS A 232 12.70 15.41 -9.91
N LEU A 233 12.25 14.78 -11.00
CA LEU A 233 11.88 15.47 -12.25
C LEU A 233 10.84 16.57 -11.99
N TRP A 234 9.76 16.23 -11.28
CA TRP A 234 8.67 17.16 -10.99
C TRP A 234 9.13 18.42 -10.26
N LYS A 235 10.02 18.28 -9.27
CA LYS A 235 10.61 19.42 -8.55
C LYS A 235 11.38 20.35 -9.48
N HIS A 236 12.07 19.80 -10.47
CA HIS A 236 12.77 20.59 -11.48
C HIS A 236 11.80 21.24 -12.47
N TYR A 237 10.77 20.53 -12.93
CA TYR A 237 9.75 21.10 -13.83
C TYR A 237 9.00 22.28 -13.20
N GLN A 238 8.64 22.20 -11.91
CA GLN A 238 8.02 23.33 -11.21
C GLN A 238 8.91 24.57 -11.13
N GLN A 239 10.24 24.39 -11.05
CA GLN A 239 11.19 25.50 -10.97
C GLN A 239 11.52 26.10 -12.33
N ALA A 240 11.33 25.34 -13.41
CA ALA A 240 11.68 25.69 -14.78
C ALA A 240 10.52 26.28 -15.59
N LEU A 241 9.40 26.67 -14.96
CA LEU A 241 8.21 27.20 -15.65
C LEU A 241 8.48 28.39 -16.61
N ASP A 242 9.63 29.06 -16.49
CA ASP A 242 10.04 30.20 -17.33
C ASP A 242 11.41 30.02 -18.05
N ALA A 243 12.03 28.84 -18.02
CA ALA A 243 13.33 28.59 -18.66
C ALA A 243 13.42 27.16 -19.25
N GLU A 244 14.19 26.99 -20.33
CA GLU A 244 14.46 25.66 -20.90
C GLU A 244 15.01 24.75 -19.79
N ALA A 245 14.28 23.68 -19.45
CA ALA A 245 14.64 22.79 -18.36
C ALA A 245 16.08 22.30 -18.56
N VAL A 246 16.96 22.68 -17.63
CA VAL A 246 18.39 22.43 -17.77
C VAL A 246 18.62 20.96 -17.43
N GLY A 247 18.59 20.08 -18.45
CA GLY A 247 18.86 18.65 -18.31
C GLY A 247 20.13 18.39 -17.50
N GLU A 248 21.16 19.24 -17.66
CA GLU A 248 22.38 19.21 -16.87
C GLU A 248 22.14 19.38 -15.35
N LYS A 249 21.24 20.28 -14.92
CA LYS A 249 20.93 20.46 -13.48
C LYS A 249 20.20 19.24 -12.92
N ILE A 250 19.25 18.67 -13.67
CA ILE A 250 18.55 17.43 -13.30
C ILE A 250 19.58 16.31 -13.10
N THR A 251 20.53 16.19 -14.02
CA THR A 251 21.63 15.22 -13.94
C THR A 251 22.51 15.45 -12.72
N ILE A 252 23.00 16.68 -12.51
CA ILE A 252 23.91 17.02 -11.41
C ILE A 252 23.28 16.71 -10.05
N ASP A 253 22.03 17.13 -9.84
CA ASP A 253 21.35 16.98 -8.56
C ASP A 253 21.08 15.49 -8.26
N TRP A 254 20.67 14.70 -9.27
CA TRP A 254 20.47 13.25 -9.12
C TRP A 254 21.78 12.51 -8.83
N LEU A 255 22.82 12.73 -9.64
CA LEU A 255 24.13 12.08 -9.45
C LEU A 255 24.75 12.48 -8.11
N SER A 256 24.55 13.71 -7.65
CA SER A 256 24.99 14.16 -6.33
C SER A 256 24.27 13.42 -5.20
N LYS A 257 22.94 13.22 -5.33
CA LYS A 257 22.13 12.41 -4.39
C LYS A 257 22.65 10.96 -4.36
N PHE A 258 22.89 10.37 -5.53
CA PHE A 258 23.41 9.01 -5.65
C PHE A 258 24.81 8.85 -5.04
N ALA A 259 25.74 9.76 -5.39
CA ALA A 259 27.10 9.75 -4.87
C ALA A 259 27.13 9.94 -3.34
N HIS A 260 26.19 10.70 -2.76
CA HIS A 260 26.06 10.79 -1.31
C HIS A 260 25.62 9.48 -0.68
N ALA A 261 24.66 8.78 -1.29
CA ALA A 261 24.21 7.47 -0.82
C ALA A 261 25.31 6.39 -0.91
N LEU A 262 26.10 6.39 -2.00
CA LEU A 262 27.30 5.56 -2.13
C LEU A 262 28.29 5.79 -0.98
N ARG A 263 28.64 7.05 -0.72
CA ARG A 263 29.57 7.42 0.36
C ARG A 263 29.07 7.01 1.75
N GLN A 264 27.77 7.14 2.02
CA GLN A 264 27.17 6.67 3.27
C GLN A 264 27.28 5.15 3.44
N ALA A 265 27.24 4.39 2.34
CA ALA A 265 27.43 2.96 2.34
C ALA A 265 28.92 2.53 2.32
N GLY A 266 29.86 3.48 2.40
CA GLY A 266 31.30 3.21 2.44
C GLY A 266 31.97 3.07 1.06
N HIS A 267 31.28 3.44 -0.02
CA HIS A 267 31.84 3.46 -1.37
C HIS A 267 32.41 4.84 -1.74
N ASP A 268 33.50 4.86 -2.51
CA ASP A 268 34.08 6.10 -3.02
C ASP A 268 33.26 6.65 -4.20
N ALA A 269 32.90 7.93 -4.11
CA ALA A 269 32.29 8.68 -5.21
C ALA A 269 32.76 10.13 -5.13
N SER A 270 33.77 10.48 -5.93
CA SER A 270 34.38 11.81 -5.93
C SER A 270 33.60 12.81 -6.79
N SER A 271 33.78 14.12 -6.54
CA SER A 271 33.22 15.16 -7.40
C SER A 271 33.75 15.10 -8.84
N ALA A 272 34.97 14.60 -9.05
CA ALA A 272 35.52 14.40 -10.39
C ALA A 272 34.71 13.34 -11.17
N GLN A 273 34.38 12.22 -10.54
CA GLN A 273 33.52 11.19 -11.14
C GLN A 273 32.11 11.73 -11.46
N ILE A 274 31.58 12.65 -10.65
CA ILE A 274 30.28 13.27 -10.96
C ILE A 274 30.39 14.12 -12.24
N ILE A 275 31.47 14.92 -12.39
CA ILE A 275 31.70 15.72 -13.61
C ILE A 275 31.81 14.80 -14.84
N ASP A 276 32.57 13.72 -14.74
CA ASP A 276 32.73 12.74 -15.83
C ASP A 276 31.40 12.06 -16.18
N ALA A 277 30.59 11.71 -15.18
CA ALA A 277 29.27 11.12 -15.39
C ALA A 277 28.29 12.10 -16.05
N VAL A 278 28.32 13.39 -15.68
CA VAL A 278 27.52 14.44 -16.34
C VAL A 278 27.91 14.58 -17.81
N GLN A 279 29.21 14.59 -18.12
CA GLN A 279 29.70 14.67 -19.51
C GLN A 279 29.30 13.44 -20.34
N LEU A 280 29.36 12.25 -19.74
CA LEU A 280 28.90 11.03 -20.38
C LEU A 280 27.41 11.12 -20.72
N ILE A 281 26.58 11.58 -19.78
CA ILE A 281 25.14 11.76 -20.02
C ILE A 281 24.88 12.78 -21.12
N GLN A 282 25.57 13.93 -21.11
CA GLN A 282 25.44 14.91 -22.18
C GLN A 282 25.78 14.32 -23.57
N SER A 283 26.77 13.44 -23.64
CA SER A 283 27.13 12.74 -24.87
C SER A 283 26.06 11.72 -25.29
N LEU A 284 25.52 10.96 -24.34
CA LEU A 284 24.42 10.02 -24.58
C LEU A 284 23.17 10.74 -25.08
N LEU A 285 22.81 11.88 -24.47
CA LEU A 285 21.69 12.70 -24.88
C LEU A 285 21.83 13.19 -26.32
N GLN A 286 23.01 13.65 -26.72
CA GLN A 286 23.27 14.06 -28.11
C GLN A 286 23.15 12.88 -29.09
N LEU A 287 23.67 11.70 -28.73
CA LEU A 287 23.57 10.51 -29.57
C LEU A 287 22.13 9.99 -29.71
N ARG A 288 21.34 10.10 -28.63
CA ARG A 288 19.95 9.64 -28.54
C ARG A 288 18.94 10.69 -29.02
N GLY A 289 19.38 11.92 -29.33
CA GLY A 289 18.52 13.01 -29.76
C GLY A 289 17.61 13.55 -28.65
N ARG A 290 18.02 13.44 -27.39
CA ARG A 290 17.23 13.80 -26.20
C ARG A 290 17.76 15.08 -25.55
N ARG A 291 16.90 15.78 -24.80
CA ARG A 291 17.26 17.02 -24.06
C ARG A 291 17.43 16.79 -22.56
N ILE A 292 16.71 15.82 -22.02
CA ILE A 292 16.63 15.51 -20.59
C ILE A 292 17.00 14.03 -20.44
N PRO A 293 17.83 13.65 -19.45
CA PRO A 293 18.16 12.25 -19.21
C PRO A 293 16.95 11.48 -18.74
N ASP A 294 16.87 10.20 -19.12
CA ASP A 294 16.03 9.22 -18.45
C ASP A 294 16.83 8.42 -17.40
N LEU A 295 16.18 7.43 -16.77
CA LEU A 295 16.83 6.54 -15.82
C LEU A 295 17.94 5.67 -16.44
N GLU A 296 17.84 5.32 -17.72
CA GLU A 296 18.82 4.48 -18.40
C GLU A 296 20.12 5.26 -18.65
N ASP A 297 20.01 6.51 -19.09
CA ASP A 297 21.14 7.44 -19.21
C ASP A 297 21.89 7.55 -17.87
N LEU A 298 21.14 7.66 -16.77
CA LEU A 298 21.69 7.74 -15.42
C LEU A 298 22.34 6.43 -14.98
N PHE A 299 21.69 5.29 -15.22
CA PHE A 299 22.23 3.99 -14.85
C PHE A 299 23.48 3.63 -15.63
N GLU A 300 23.54 3.93 -16.93
CA GLU A 300 24.73 3.75 -17.75
C GLU A 300 25.90 4.58 -17.22
N ALA A 301 25.64 5.84 -16.86
CA ALA A 301 26.67 6.72 -16.31
C ALA A 301 27.12 6.31 -14.90
N ILE A 302 26.19 5.94 -14.03
CA ILE A 302 26.49 5.42 -12.68
C ILE A 302 27.32 4.14 -12.80
N ARG A 303 26.89 3.19 -13.62
CA ARG A 303 27.61 1.93 -13.85
C ARG A 303 29.02 2.21 -14.36
N SER A 304 29.16 3.03 -15.40
CA SER A 304 30.44 3.23 -16.08
C SER A 304 31.44 4.03 -15.26
N VAL A 305 30.97 5.09 -14.57
CA VAL A 305 31.86 6.08 -13.95
C VAL A 305 31.90 5.96 -12.42
N LEU A 306 30.72 5.86 -11.79
CA LEU A 306 30.61 5.86 -10.32
C LEU A 306 30.83 4.47 -9.72
N ASN A 307 30.57 3.41 -10.47
CA ASN A 307 30.66 2.04 -9.99
C ASN A 307 31.61 1.16 -10.83
N HIS A 308 32.52 1.77 -11.59
CA HIS A 308 33.65 1.11 -12.26
C HIS A 308 33.27 -0.08 -13.17
N GLY A 309 32.13 0.01 -13.86
CA GLY A 309 31.59 -1.02 -14.76
C GLY A 309 30.77 -2.11 -14.06
N LEU A 310 30.72 -2.12 -12.74
CA LEU A 310 30.00 -3.10 -11.93
C LEU A 310 28.51 -2.75 -11.80
N ASP A 311 27.69 -3.76 -11.51
CA ASP A 311 26.27 -3.58 -11.25
C ASP A 311 26.03 -2.65 -10.06
N ILE A 312 25.08 -1.73 -10.21
CA ILE A 312 24.72 -0.73 -9.21
C ILE A 312 24.29 -1.43 -7.91
N PRO A 313 24.77 -1.03 -6.72
CA PRO A 313 24.35 -1.65 -5.46
C PRO A 313 22.83 -1.55 -5.27
N GLN A 314 22.14 -2.68 -5.38
CA GLN A 314 20.68 -2.75 -5.37
C GLN A 314 20.02 -2.09 -4.14
N PRO A 315 20.53 -2.26 -2.90
CA PRO A 315 19.93 -1.60 -1.74
C PRO A 315 19.99 -0.06 -1.81
N ILE A 316 21.03 0.50 -2.44
CA ILE A 316 21.20 1.95 -2.61
C ILE A 316 20.27 2.45 -3.71
N LEU A 317 20.21 1.70 -4.82
CA LEU A 317 19.35 2.01 -5.94
C LEU A 317 17.87 1.97 -5.54
N ALA A 318 17.41 0.87 -4.95
CA ALA A 318 16.04 0.69 -4.49
C ALA A 318 15.61 1.84 -3.57
N LYS A 319 16.42 2.17 -2.56
CA LYS A 319 16.14 3.28 -1.64
C LYS A 319 16.00 4.64 -2.34
N LEU A 320 16.78 4.90 -3.39
CA LEU A 320 16.71 6.16 -4.14
C LEU A 320 15.52 6.22 -5.11
N LEU A 321 15.16 5.09 -5.72
CA LEU A 321 14.01 4.99 -6.61
C LEU A 321 12.68 4.98 -5.85
N GLU A 322 12.64 4.42 -4.64
CA GLU A 322 11.48 4.53 -3.73
C GLU A 322 11.35 5.95 -3.18
N ASP A 323 12.48 6.55 -2.72
CA ASP A 323 12.52 7.83 -2.02
C ASP A 323 11.43 7.91 -0.93
N GLU A 324 11.42 6.92 -0.04
CA GLU A 324 10.33 6.68 0.89
C GLU A 324 9.99 7.92 1.73
N GLN A 325 8.80 8.48 1.50
CA GLN A 325 8.25 9.63 2.21
C GLN A 325 6.80 9.37 2.57
N LEU A 326 6.38 9.85 3.74
CA LEU A 326 4.99 9.81 4.17
C LEU A 326 4.28 11.11 3.80
N GLY A 327 3.13 10.98 3.13
CA GLY A 327 2.23 12.09 2.86
C GLY A 327 1.61 12.67 4.12
N GLN A 328 0.82 13.74 3.96
CA GLN A 328 0.21 14.43 5.10
C GLN A 328 -1.29 14.60 4.87
N VAL A 329 -2.07 14.41 5.92
CA VAL A 329 -3.50 14.70 5.97
C VAL A 329 -3.74 15.72 7.08
N PRO A 330 -4.51 16.78 6.86
CA PRO A 330 -4.89 17.72 7.91
C PRO A 330 -5.53 17.02 9.12
N ASP A 331 -5.17 17.43 10.33
CA ASP A 331 -5.68 16.84 11.59
C ASP A 331 -7.22 16.87 11.69
N GLU A 332 -7.86 17.83 11.03
CA GLU A 332 -9.32 18.01 10.98
C GLU A 332 -10.05 16.88 10.23
N LEU A 333 -9.38 16.25 9.27
CA LEU A 333 -9.91 15.17 8.43
C LEU A 333 -9.68 13.78 9.03
N ILE A 334 -9.11 13.71 10.23
CA ILE A 334 -8.93 12.48 10.99
C ILE A 334 -10.23 12.22 11.74
N GLU A 335 -11.09 11.40 11.15
CA GLU A 335 -12.51 11.33 11.55
C GLU A 335 -12.75 10.44 12.79
N LEU A 336 -11.95 9.40 13.02
CA LEU A 336 -12.26 8.42 14.05
C LEU A 336 -11.60 8.75 15.42
N PRO A 337 -12.34 8.64 16.54
CA PRO A 337 -11.80 8.86 17.88
C PRO A 337 -10.54 8.03 18.20
N ILE A 338 -10.49 6.76 17.76
CA ILE A 338 -9.33 5.88 17.97
C ILE A 338 -8.08 6.36 17.23
N GLN A 339 -8.24 6.96 16.04
CA GLN A 339 -7.13 7.57 15.31
C GLN A 339 -6.61 8.81 16.04
N LYS A 340 -7.51 9.64 16.60
CA LYS A 340 -7.12 10.81 17.40
C LYS A 340 -6.36 10.41 18.66
N ASP A 341 -6.86 9.43 19.40
CA ASP A 341 -6.18 8.89 20.58
C ASP A 341 -4.79 8.34 20.22
N PHE A 342 -4.69 7.53 19.17
CA PHE A 342 -3.42 7.02 18.67
C PHE A 342 -2.41 8.15 18.39
N LEU A 343 -2.81 9.19 17.65
CA LEU A 343 -1.91 10.31 17.33
C LEU A 343 -1.53 11.14 18.56
N GLN A 344 -2.44 11.28 19.53
CA GLN A 344 -2.13 11.91 20.81
C GLN A 344 -1.06 11.12 21.57
N GLN A 345 -1.16 9.79 21.63
CA GLN A 345 -0.18 8.92 22.26
C GLN A 345 1.17 8.97 21.53
N VAL A 346 1.17 8.89 20.19
CA VAL A 346 2.39 9.06 19.36
C VAL A 346 3.12 10.37 19.70
N LYS A 347 2.38 11.48 19.75
CA LYS A 347 2.92 12.80 20.08
C LYS A 347 3.41 12.86 21.53
N HIS A 348 2.64 12.32 22.48
CA HIS A 348 3.00 12.27 23.90
C HIS A 348 4.33 11.54 24.12
N PHE A 349 4.48 10.37 23.49
CA PHE A 349 5.69 9.55 23.57
C PHE A 349 6.83 10.04 22.66
N ARG A 350 6.62 11.12 21.91
CA ARG A 350 7.60 11.70 20.95
C ARG A 350 8.05 10.68 19.90
N LEU A 351 7.14 9.79 19.51
CA LEU A 351 7.32 8.86 18.41
C LEU A 351 7.10 9.58 17.09
N LYS A 352 7.70 9.07 16.02
CA LYS A 352 7.51 9.61 14.67
C LYS A 352 6.79 8.56 13.82
N LEU A 353 5.78 9.01 13.08
CA LEU A 353 5.18 8.23 12.01
C LEU A 353 6.01 8.48 10.76
N GLU A 354 7.11 7.75 10.64
CA GLU A 354 8.01 7.84 9.49
C GLU A 354 8.15 6.44 8.89
N ALA A 355 8.26 6.40 7.57
CA ALA A 355 8.32 5.17 6.80
C ALA A 355 9.70 4.47 6.76
N PRO A 356 10.87 5.11 7.02
CA PRO A 356 12.07 4.31 7.23
C PRO A 356 11.99 3.59 8.59
N HIS A 357 12.52 2.36 8.62
CA HIS A 357 12.72 1.63 9.85
C HIS A 357 13.57 2.43 10.83
N ARG A 358 13.03 2.68 12.02
CA ARG A 358 13.74 3.36 13.09
C ARG A 358 13.77 2.52 14.35
N ASP A 359 14.98 2.30 14.83
CA ASP A 359 15.20 1.61 16.10
C ASP A 359 15.06 2.57 17.27
N ILE A 360 14.31 2.14 18.29
CA ILE A 360 14.23 2.81 19.58
C ILE A 360 14.56 1.80 20.69
N SER A 361 15.29 2.25 21.71
CA SER A 361 15.61 1.44 22.89
C SER A 361 14.96 2.07 24.12
N LEU A 362 14.25 1.26 24.89
CA LEU A 362 13.47 1.67 26.06
C LEU A 362 14.06 1.08 27.33
N ASP A 363 14.19 1.87 28.40
CA ASP A 363 14.54 1.37 29.73
C ASP A 363 13.28 1.24 30.59
N LEU A 364 12.86 0.01 30.86
CA LEU A 364 11.59 -0.29 31.52
C LEU A 364 11.53 0.17 32.99
N ARG A 365 12.67 0.56 33.59
CA ARG A 365 12.70 1.10 34.97
C ARG A 365 12.20 2.54 35.03
N GLU A 366 12.28 3.25 33.91
CA GLU A 366 11.76 4.62 33.77
C GLU A 366 10.27 4.56 33.45
N ALA A 367 9.43 5.18 34.29
CA ALA A 367 7.97 5.11 34.15
C ALA A 367 7.46 5.58 32.77
N PHE A 368 8.13 6.56 32.16
CA PHE A 368 7.79 7.06 30.83
C PHE A 368 8.09 6.05 29.72
N ASP A 369 9.22 5.33 29.81
CA ASP A 369 9.59 4.31 28.83
C ASP A 369 8.81 3.00 29.04
N LEU A 370 8.43 2.69 30.28
CA LEU A 370 7.48 1.62 30.58
C LEU A 370 6.11 1.88 29.93
N ALA A 371 5.54 3.08 30.11
CA ALA A 371 4.26 3.44 29.50
C ALA A 371 4.34 3.41 27.96
N LYS A 372 5.48 3.84 27.40
CA LYS A 372 5.74 3.77 25.96
C LYS A 372 5.83 2.33 25.45
N SER A 373 6.49 1.43 26.18
CA SER A 373 6.54 -0.01 25.88
C SER A 373 5.13 -0.62 25.89
N GLN A 374 4.33 -0.32 26.91
CA GLN A 374 2.94 -0.79 27.02
C GLN A 374 2.09 -0.34 25.81
N PHE A 375 2.22 0.93 25.42
CA PHE A 375 1.53 1.45 24.24
C PHE A 375 1.93 0.69 22.94
N LEU A 376 3.22 0.44 22.72
CA LEU A 376 3.69 -0.32 21.55
C LEU A 376 3.20 -1.77 21.56
N HIS A 377 3.13 -2.40 22.73
CA HIS A 377 2.53 -3.72 22.89
C HIS A 377 1.02 -3.72 22.61
N CYS A 378 0.26 -2.69 23.03
CA CYS A 378 -1.16 -2.56 22.69
C CYS A 378 -1.37 -2.44 21.18
N VAL A 379 -0.59 -1.57 20.53
CA VAL A 379 -0.62 -1.40 19.07
C VAL A 379 -0.33 -2.72 18.37
N LYS A 380 0.72 -3.44 18.79
CA LYS A 380 1.08 -4.75 18.23
C LYS A 380 -0.03 -5.78 18.45
N LEU A 381 -0.65 -5.82 19.63
CA LEU A 381 -1.75 -6.74 19.96
C LEU A 381 -3.00 -6.50 19.12
N LEU A 382 -3.28 -5.23 18.81
CA LEU A 382 -4.34 -4.90 17.87
C LEU A 382 -4.05 -5.46 16.48
N GLY A 383 -2.79 -5.78 16.13
CA GLY A 383 -2.42 -6.26 14.80
C GLY A 383 -1.89 -5.14 13.89
N LEU A 384 -1.62 -3.96 14.45
CA LEU A 384 -1.04 -2.84 13.72
C LEU A 384 0.45 -3.13 13.45
N ALA A 385 0.79 -3.37 12.19
CA ALA A 385 2.16 -3.64 11.72
C ALA A 385 3.08 -2.39 11.72
N TRP A 386 3.03 -1.60 12.79
CA TRP A 386 3.85 -0.41 12.97
C TRP A 386 5.09 -0.66 13.84
N ALA A 387 4.97 -1.52 14.85
CA ALA A 387 5.98 -1.72 15.87
C ALA A 387 6.36 -3.20 16.02
N GLU A 388 7.61 -3.52 15.71
CA GLU A 388 8.16 -4.86 15.89
C GLU A 388 9.19 -4.88 17.01
N LEU A 389 9.15 -5.92 17.83
CA LEU A 389 10.12 -6.12 18.92
C LEU A 389 11.35 -6.82 18.34
N ALA A 390 12.40 -6.05 18.06
CA ALA A 390 13.65 -6.54 17.46
C ALA A 390 14.53 -7.32 18.46
N GLY A 391 14.33 -7.10 19.76
CA GLY A 391 14.95 -7.93 20.79
C GLY A 391 14.73 -7.46 22.22
N THR A 392 14.86 -8.40 23.15
CA THR A 392 15.03 -8.14 24.58
C THR A 392 16.52 -8.29 24.90
N GLY A 393 17.14 -7.27 25.51
CA GLY A 393 18.60 -7.11 25.52
C GLY A 393 19.39 -8.32 26.04
N SER A 394 19.91 -9.16 25.14
CA SER A 394 20.53 -10.46 25.49
C SER A 394 21.95 -10.38 26.10
N LYS A 395 22.50 -9.18 26.33
CA LYS A 395 23.86 -9.01 26.87
C LYS A 395 24.00 -8.03 28.05
N GLN A 396 22.97 -7.27 28.44
CA GLN A 396 23.08 -6.27 29.52
C GLN A 396 21.87 -6.16 30.47
N GLY A 397 20.85 -7.03 30.34
CA GLY A 397 19.79 -7.21 31.33
C GLY A 397 18.37 -7.04 30.76
N ASN A 398 17.42 -7.76 31.38
CA ASN A 398 16.01 -7.87 30.94
C ASN A 398 15.15 -6.60 31.14
N PHE A 399 15.77 -5.45 31.40
CA PHE A 399 15.09 -4.17 31.59
C PHE A 399 15.14 -3.29 30.33
N LYS A 400 15.71 -3.78 29.22
CA LYS A 400 15.74 -3.07 27.94
C LYS A 400 14.95 -3.79 26.87
N GLU A 401 14.15 -3.01 26.15
CA GLU A 401 13.51 -3.43 24.91
C GLU A 401 14.05 -2.62 23.74
N VAL A 402 14.24 -3.30 22.61
CA VAL A 402 14.58 -2.65 21.34
C VAL A 402 13.43 -2.90 20.37
N TRP A 403 12.87 -1.81 19.88
CA TRP A 403 11.75 -1.81 18.94
C TRP A 403 12.19 -1.22 17.61
N GLN A 404 11.71 -1.80 16.53
CA GLN A 404 11.84 -1.29 15.17
C GLN A 404 10.46 -0.76 14.75
N LEU A 405 10.40 0.53 14.44
CA LEU A 405 9.18 1.20 14.02
C LEU A 405 9.19 1.47 12.52
N SER A 406 8.12 1.14 11.81
CA SER A 406 7.92 1.47 10.39
C SER A 406 6.46 1.74 10.12
N TRP A 407 6.11 2.99 9.82
CA TRP A 407 4.71 3.36 9.58
C TRP A 407 4.30 3.04 8.15
N GLN A 408 3.15 2.37 7.98
CA GLN A 408 2.59 2.00 6.69
C GLN A 408 1.18 2.60 6.53
N PRO A 409 0.75 3.02 5.32
CA PRO A 409 -0.59 3.58 5.11
C PRO A 409 -1.73 2.67 5.57
N GLU A 410 -1.60 1.35 5.38
CA GLU A 410 -2.57 0.33 5.78
C GLU A 410 -2.81 0.33 7.29
N THR A 411 -1.81 0.73 8.08
CA THR A 411 -1.96 0.85 9.53
C THR A 411 -3.08 1.83 9.89
N SER A 412 -3.32 2.87 9.08
CA SER A 412 -4.44 3.81 9.28
C SER A 412 -5.81 3.17 9.06
N LEU A 413 -5.91 2.24 8.11
CA LEU A 413 -7.15 1.52 7.79
C LEU A 413 -7.43 0.45 8.81
N TYR A 414 -6.40 -0.29 9.18
CA TYR A 414 -6.48 -1.29 10.22
C TYR A 414 -6.92 -0.62 11.54
N LEU A 415 -6.41 0.57 11.82
CA LEU A 415 -6.85 1.39 12.95
C LEU A 415 -8.34 1.79 12.86
N ASN A 416 -8.87 2.00 11.64
CA ASN A 416 -10.31 2.22 11.44
C ASN A 416 -11.13 0.98 11.77
N GLU A 417 -10.68 -0.20 11.36
CA GLU A 417 -11.33 -1.46 11.70
C GLU A 417 -11.35 -1.69 13.22
N MET A 418 -10.26 -1.30 13.89
CA MET A 418 -10.17 -1.40 15.34
C MET A 418 -11.10 -0.44 16.10
N SER A 419 -11.72 0.55 15.41
CA SER A 419 -12.73 1.41 16.03
C SER A 419 -13.97 0.66 16.52
N LEU A 420 -14.24 -0.54 15.96
CA LEU A 420 -15.30 -1.43 16.41
C LEU A 420 -15.09 -1.92 17.86
N TRP A 421 -13.83 -1.99 18.30
CA TRP A 421 -13.45 -2.49 19.62
C TRP A 421 -13.33 -1.38 20.66
N GLY A 422 -13.22 -0.12 20.26
CA GLY A 422 -13.11 1.00 21.19
C GLY A 422 -12.74 2.32 20.54
N ASN A 423 -12.88 3.40 21.32
CA ASN A 423 -12.57 4.77 20.89
C ASN A 423 -11.15 5.23 21.26
N SER A 424 -10.35 4.38 21.90
CA SER A 424 -8.94 4.60 22.25
C SER A 424 -8.15 3.30 22.02
N ILE A 425 -6.84 3.40 21.82
CA ILE A 425 -5.96 2.23 21.65
C ILE A 425 -6.07 1.29 22.84
N GLN A 426 -6.04 1.83 24.06
CA GLN A 426 -6.12 1.02 25.27
C GLN A 426 -7.45 0.26 25.36
N LEU A 427 -8.59 0.94 25.17
CA LEU A 427 -9.91 0.32 25.25
C LEU A 427 -10.15 -0.69 24.11
N ALA A 428 -9.72 -0.36 22.90
CA ALA A 428 -9.82 -1.24 21.75
C ALA A 428 -9.01 -2.52 21.96
N THR A 429 -7.76 -2.39 22.44
CA THR A 429 -6.90 -3.55 22.72
C THR A 429 -7.52 -4.42 23.81
N GLN A 430 -8.01 -3.81 24.90
CA GLN A 430 -8.68 -4.51 25.98
C GLN A 430 -9.87 -5.34 25.46
N SER A 431 -10.79 -4.71 24.72
CA SER A 431 -11.99 -5.37 24.22
C SER A 431 -11.67 -6.47 23.20
N TYR A 432 -10.67 -6.24 22.35
CA TYR A 432 -10.19 -7.20 21.37
C TYR A 432 -9.59 -8.45 22.04
N VAL A 433 -8.72 -8.26 23.02
CA VAL A 433 -8.08 -9.36 23.75
C VAL A 433 -9.10 -10.12 24.61
N GLU A 434 -10.04 -9.44 25.28
CA GLU A 434 -11.11 -10.10 26.03
C GLU A 434 -12.01 -10.95 25.14
N HIS A 435 -12.26 -10.53 23.90
CA HIS A 435 -12.97 -11.34 22.92
C HIS A 435 -12.19 -12.60 22.55
N GLN A 436 -10.89 -12.47 22.26
CA GLN A 436 -10.01 -13.61 21.97
C GLN A 436 -9.94 -14.60 23.13
N ILE A 437 -9.80 -14.13 24.38
CA ILE A 437 -9.79 -14.98 25.58
C ILE A 437 -11.06 -15.85 25.64
N ARG A 438 -12.23 -15.27 25.42
CA ARG A 438 -13.51 -15.98 25.52
C ARG A 438 -13.66 -17.09 24.46
N GLN A 439 -13.06 -16.89 23.29
CA GLN A 439 -13.10 -17.84 22.18
C GLN A 439 -11.95 -18.85 22.18
N CYS A 440 -10.94 -18.64 23.02
CA CYS A 440 -9.76 -19.49 23.06
C CYS A 440 -10.08 -20.83 23.74
N GLU A 441 -9.78 -21.92 23.04
CA GLU A 441 -9.89 -23.30 23.55
C GLU A 441 -8.51 -23.96 23.74
N ASP A 442 -7.43 -23.27 23.35
CA ASP A 442 -6.06 -23.78 23.43
C ASP A 442 -5.31 -23.19 24.64
N VAL A 443 -4.83 -24.09 25.51
CA VAL A 443 -4.05 -23.77 26.71
C VAL A 443 -2.71 -23.06 26.40
N ALA A 444 -2.07 -23.38 25.27
CA ALA A 444 -0.83 -22.71 24.87
C ALA A 444 -1.11 -21.28 24.37
N GLN A 445 -2.20 -21.09 23.62
CA GLN A 445 -2.60 -19.80 23.10
C GLN A 445 -3.02 -18.85 24.23
N ILE A 446 -3.78 -19.31 25.23
CA ILE A 446 -4.16 -18.47 26.37
C ILE A 446 -2.93 -18.07 27.21
N ALA A 447 -1.92 -18.94 27.33
CA ALA A 447 -0.67 -18.59 28.02
C ALA A 447 0.12 -17.49 27.29
N GLN A 448 0.15 -17.53 25.95
CA GLN A 448 0.74 -16.45 25.13
C GLN A 448 -0.05 -15.13 25.24
N LEU A 449 -1.38 -15.20 25.33
CA LEU A 449 -2.22 -14.02 25.57
C LEU A 449 -1.95 -13.42 26.94
N ILE A 450 -1.78 -14.23 28.00
CA ILE A 450 -1.41 -13.74 29.33
C ILE A 450 -0.08 -12.99 29.29
N GLU A 451 0.94 -13.54 28.61
CA GLU A 451 2.22 -12.84 28.43
C GLU A 451 2.02 -11.49 27.73
N SER A 452 1.22 -11.46 26.66
CA SER A 452 0.94 -10.24 25.90
C SER A 452 0.17 -9.20 26.72
N ILE A 453 -0.80 -9.61 27.55
CA ILE A 453 -1.57 -8.76 28.47
C ILE A 453 -0.66 -8.07 29.49
N LEU A 454 0.29 -8.82 30.05
CA LEU A 454 1.25 -8.30 31.01
C LEU A 454 2.21 -7.29 30.37
N LEU A 455 2.62 -7.55 29.13
CA LEU A 455 3.48 -6.65 28.37
C LEU A 455 2.75 -5.36 27.96
N SER A 456 1.44 -5.41 27.74
CA SER A 456 0.59 -4.28 27.35
C SER A 456 -0.02 -3.49 28.52
N GLY A 457 0.12 -3.98 29.76
CA GLY A 457 -0.42 -3.29 30.94
C GLY A 457 -1.96 -3.33 31.03
N LEU A 458 -2.58 -4.39 30.50
CA LEU A 458 -4.04 -4.58 30.50
C LEU A 458 -4.49 -5.37 31.74
N ASP A 459 -4.24 -4.82 32.93
CA ASP A 459 -4.45 -5.50 34.21
C ASP A 459 -5.89 -6.03 34.41
N GLN A 460 -6.88 -5.36 33.80
CA GLN A 460 -8.29 -5.76 33.87
C GLN A 460 -8.57 -7.07 33.13
N SER A 461 -7.88 -7.31 32.01
CA SER A 461 -8.03 -8.53 31.19
C SER A 461 -7.24 -9.71 31.74
N LEU A 462 -6.27 -9.48 32.62
CA LEU A 462 -5.43 -10.53 33.20
C LEU A 462 -6.26 -11.54 34.01
N ASN A 463 -7.19 -11.08 34.84
CA ASN A 463 -8.02 -11.98 35.65
C ASN A 463 -8.88 -12.89 34.75
N LEU A 464 -9.48 -12.33 33.69
CA LEU A 464 -10.28 -13.09 32.74
C LEU A 464 -9.45 -14.19 32.04
N ALA A 465 -8.21 -13.87 31.66
CA ALA A 465 -7.31 -14.83 31.03
C ALA A 465 -6.86 -15.95 31.99
N LEU A 466 -6.60 -15.60 33.26
CA LEU A 466 -6.23 -16.56 34.29
C LEU A 466 -7.39 -17.52 34.63
N ASP A 467 -8.61 -16.99 34.70
CA ASP A 467 -9.82 -17.81 34.89
C ASP A 467 -10.02 -18.78 33.72
N LYS A 468 -9.84 -18.30 32.48
CA LYS A 468 -9.92 -19.15 31.28
C LYS A 468 -8.83 -20.22 31.24
N LEU A 469 -7.60 -19.88 31.61
CA LEU A 469 -6.51 -20.85 31.72
C LEU A 469 -6.81 -21.94 32.76
N ASN A 470 -7.36 -21.57 33.92
CA ASN A 470 -7.79 -22.53 34.93
C ASN A 470 -8.90 -23.45 34.41
N GLU A 471 -9.90 -22.89 33.72
CA GLU A 471 -10.96 -23.67 33.06
C GLU A 471 -10.37 -24.71 32.10
N LEU A 472 -9.56 -24.28 31.12
CA LEU A 472 -9.00 -25.18 30.12
C LEU A 472 -8.07 -26.24 30.73
N THR A 473 -7.22 -25.84 31.68
CA THR A 473 -6.30 -26.79 32.35
C THR A 473 -7.02 -27.78 33.27
N THR A 474 -8.28 -27.50 33.70
CA THR A 474 -9.09 -28.51 34.40
C THR A 474 -9.62 -29.60 33.48
N GLN A 475 -9.77 -29.30 32.19
CA GLN A 475 -10.31 -30.22 31.19
C GLN A 475 -9.21 -31.09 30.56
N HIS A 476 -7.96 -30.59 30.48
CA HIS A 476 -6.82 -31.31 29.93
C HIS A 476 -5.93 -31.94 31.02
N GLN A 477 -5.68 -33.25 30.94
CA GLN A 477 -4.85 -33.99 31.91
C GLN A 477 -3.37 -34.17 31.48
N ASP A 478 -2.96 -33.67 30.32
CA ASP A 478 -1.58 -33.85 29.83
C ASP A 478 -0.58 -32.99 30.63
N PRO A 479 0.36 -33.61 31.37
CA PRO A 479 1.38 -32.90 32.14
C PRO A 479 2.27 -32.00 31.29
N SER A 480 2.47 -32.34 30.02
CA SER A 480 3.34 -31.62 29.08
C SER A 480 2.80 -30.22 28.77
N ILE A 481 1.47 -30.12 28.64
CA ILE A 481 0.76 -28.86 28.38
C ILE A 481 0.81 -27.95 29.61
N ILE A 482 0.64 -28.50 30.81
CA ILE A 482 0.75 -27.77 32.08
C ILE A 482 2.19 -27.26 32.30
N LEU A 483 3.19 -28.07 31.96
CA LEU A 483 4.60 -27.67 32.05
C LEU A 483 4.92 -26.51 31.09
N ALA A 484 4.38 -26.56 29.86
CA ALA A 484 4.61 -25.54 28.84
C ALA A 484 4.02 -24.17 29.25
N THR A 485 2.90 -24.14 29.98
CA THR A 485 2.28 -22.89 30.45
C THR A 485 2.95 -22.29 31.69
N LEU A 486 3.59 -23.10 32.53
CA LEU A 486 4.29 -22.61 33.73
C LEU A 486 5.48 -21.72 33.38
N LYS A 487 6.22 -22.00 32.31
CA LYS A 487 7.43 -21.24 31.96
C LYS A 487 7.14 -19.76 31.65
N PRO A 488 6.16 -19.40 30.80
CA PRO A 488 5.74 -18.01 30.59
C PRO A 488 5.25 -17.33 31.88
N LEU A 489 4.43 -18.02 32.70
CA LEU A 489 3.87 -17.45 33.93
C LEU A 489 4.93 -17.19 35.02
N ILE A 490 5.91 -18.09 35.16
CA ILE A 490 7.03 -17.90 36.09
C ILE A 490 7.95 -16.77 35.60
N THR A 491 8.12 -16.64 34.28
CA THR A 491 8.85 -15.52 33.66
C THR A 491 8.14 -14.21 34.01
N ALA A 492 6.82 -14.14 33.85
CA ALA A 492 6.00 -13.01 34.27
C ALA A 492 6.15 -12.64 35.76
N ILE A 493 6.06 -13.63 36.67
CA ILE A 493 6.26 -13.41 38.11
C ILE A 493 7.67 -12.86 38.41
N ARG A 494 8.70 -13.47 37.80
CA ARG A 494 10.11 -13.12 38.06
C ARG A 494 10.45 -11.69 37.63
N TYR A 495 9.78 -11.17 36.60
CA TYR A 495 10.09 -9.86 36.01
C TYR A 495 9.02 -8.78 36.24
N GLY A 496 7.88 -9.13 36.85
CA GLY A 496 6.81 -8.19 37.16
C GLY A 496 7.09 -7.25 38.34
N SER A 497 8.33 -7.20 38.88
CA SER A 497 8.72 -6.11 39.80
C SER A 497 8.83 -4.76 39.09
N VAL A 498 9.01 -4.76 37.76
CA VAL A 498 9.11 -3.54 36.95
C VAL A 498 7.75 -3.10 36.40
N ARG A 499 6.81 -4.03 36.23
CA ARG A 499 5.47 -3.80 35.66
C ARG A 499 4.44 -3.96 36.79
N GLN A 500 3.85 -2.86 37.26
CA GLN A 500 3.06 -2.79 38.50
C GLN A 500 1.69 -3.53 38.42
N PHE A 501 1.65 -4.86 38.27
CA PHE A 501 0.41 -5.63 38.26
C PHE A 501 0.15 -6.40 39.57
N SER A 502 -1.10 -6.80 39.81
CA SER A 502 -1.50 -7.57 41.00
C SER A 502 -0.97 -9.01 40.94
N MET A 503 0.13 -9.25 41.67
CA MET A 503 0.82 -10.55 41.74
C MET A 503 0.00 -11.66 42.40
N GLN A 504 -1.04 -11.34 43.18
CA GLN A 504 -1.76 -12.32 44.00
C GLN A 504 -2.46 -13.40 43.17
N HIS A 505 -3.22 -13.04 42.13
CA HIS A 505 -3.92 -14.02 41.29
C HIS A 505 -2.93 -14.86 40.47
N LEU A 506 -1.87 -14.25 39.94
CA LEU A 506 -0.86 -14.96 39.16
C LEU A 506 -0.13 -16.01 40.00
N HIS A 507 0.20 -15.68 41.25
CA HIS A 507 0.78 -16.64 42.20
C HIS A 507 -0.16 -17.81 42.48
N GLN A 508 -1.45 -17.54 42.72
CA GLN A 508 -2.45 -18.58 42.99
C GLN A 508 -2.61 -19.55 41.82
N VAL A 509 -2.64 -19.05 40.58
CA VAL A 509 -2.73 -19.90 39.38
C VAL A 509 -1.47 -20.74 39.20
N VAL A 510 -0.28 -20.14 39.36
CA VAL A 510 0.99 -20.88 39.25
C VAL A 510 1.11 -21.97 40.33
N GLU A 511 0.69 -21.68 41.56
CA GLU A 511 0.66 -22.66 42.65
C GLU A 511 -0.30 -23.81 42.33
N HIS A 512 -1.51 -23.51 41.83
CA HIS A 512 -2.49 -24.52 41.45
C HIS A 512 -1.98 -25.43 40.31
N LEU A 513 -1.40 -24.84 39.26
CA LEU A 513 -0.81 -25.58 38.14
C LEU A 513 0.40 -26.42 38.57
N ALA A 514 1.25 -25.89 39.46
CA ALA A 514 2.40 -26.62 39.99
C ALA A 514 1.97 -27.83 40.83
N ILE A 515 0.98 -27.67 41.72
CA ILE A 515 0.40 -28.79 42.49
C ILE A 515 -0.17 -29.85 41.54
N ARG A 516 -0.94 -29.44 40.52
CA ARG A 516 -1.53 -30.38 39.56
C ARG A 516 -0.47 -31.11 38.74
N LEU A 517 0.60 -30.42 38.33
CA LEU A 517 1.74 -31.05 37.66
C LEU A 517 2.42 -32.09 38.57
N MET A 518 2.64 -31.77 39.85
CA MET A 518 3.21 -32.73 40.81
C MET A 518 2.31 -33.96 41.01
N LEU A 519 0.99 -33.79 40.94
CA LEU A 519 0.03 -34.89 41.04
C LEU A 519 -0.12 -35.71 39.75
N SER A 520 0.27 -35.17 38.60
CA SER A 520 0.18 -35.84 37.30
C SER A 520 1.49 -36.48 36.84
N LEU A 521 2.60 -36.23 37.55
CA LEU A 521 3.86 -36.95 37.38
C LEU A 521 3.84 -38.26 38.21
N PRO A 522 4.42 -39.36 37.69
CA PRO A 522 4.39 -40.68 38.32
C PRO A 522 5.17 -40.80 39.62
#